data_AF-A0AAD5CZ42-F1
#
_entry.id   AF-A0AAD5CZ42-F1
#
_cell.length_a   1.000
_cell.length_b   1.000
_cell.length_c   1.000
_cell.angle_alpha   90.00
_cell.angle_beta   90.00
_cell.angle_gamma   90.00
#
_symmetry.space_group_name_H-M   'P 1'
#
loop_
_entity.id
_entity.type
_entity.pdbx_description
1 polymer ?
#
loop_
_entity_poly.entity_id
_entity_poly.type
_entity_poly.pdbx_seq_one_letter_code
_entity_poly.pdbx_strand_id
1 'polypeptide(L)'
;MGSKLVKISIFFVFTTLLSAPIFSTSNDGLIRINLKKLKFDENVVDHQESSIIPLNNFMDTQYFGEIGIGTPPQKFKVIFDTGSANLWIPSSKCTSVRSPTAMNYTNGSISGYMSKDIVEVGDLVVNNQEFIEVTKETGVTFLAGKFDGIFGLGFKEISVGNAVPVWDNIVNHHLVKDRLFSLWLNRQSEDGEGGEIVFGGLDPKHYKGKHTYVAVKQKGYWQV
;
A
#
# COMPACT_ATOMS: atom_id res chain seq x y z
N MET A 1 -28.76 9.94 -6.16
CA MET A 1 -27.81 9.18 -5.31
C MET A 1 -26.59 8.87 -6.17
N GLY A 2 -25.45 9.54 -6.14
CA GLY A 2 -24.78 10.28 -5.07
C GLY A 2 -23.40 9.68 -4.82
N SER A 3 -22.61 9.38 -5.87
CA SER A 3 -21.22 8.92 -5.71
C SER A 3 -20.33 10.15 -5.49
N LYS A 4 -19.75 10.25 -4.29
CA LYS A 4 -18.79 11.30 -3.94
C LYS A 4 -17.49 11.02 -4.67
N LEU A 5 -17.17 11.87 -5.65
CA LEU A 5 -15.83 11.97 -6.21
C LEU A 5 -14.92 12.54 -5.11
N VAL A 6 -14.09 11.69 -4.48
CA VAL A 6 -13.09 12.18 -3.52
C VAL A 6 -11.89 12.69 -4.33
N LYS A 7 -11.87 14.00 -4.63
CA LYS A 7 -10.65 14.67 -5.11
C LYS A 7 -9.68 14.75 -3.93
N ILE A 8 -8.65 13.91 -3.92
CA ILE A 8 -7.53 14.07 -3.00
C ILE A 8 -6.47 14.91 -3.71
N SER A 9 -6.40 16.17 -3.30
CA SER A 9 -5.29 17.06 -3.62
C SER A 9 -4.72 17.51 -2.30
N ILE A 10 -3.59 16.94 -1.90
CA ILE A 10 -2.78 17.52 -0.82
C ILE A 10 -2.03 18.68 -1.48
N PHE A 11 -2.57 19.88 -1.35
CA PHE A 11 -1.96 21.11 -1.82
C PHE A 11 -2.14 22.21 -0.76
N PHE A 12 -1.04 22.89 -0.43
CA PHE A 12 -1.09 24.19 0.22
C PHE A 12 -1.89 25.17 -0.68
N VAL A 13 -2.81 25.90 -0.05
CA VAL A 13 -3.81 26.77 -0.69
C VAL A 13 -3.18 27.78 -1.65
N PHE A 14 -3.69 27.88 -2.88
CA PHE A 14 -4.04 29.16 -3.51
C PHE A 14 -5.03 28.95 -4.68
N THR A 15 -6.01 29.84 -4.78
CA THR A 15 -7.20 29.81 -5.66
C THR A 15 -6.93 30.25 -7.10
N THR A 16 -7.71 29.73 -8.08
CA THR A 16 -8.63 30.46 -9.02
C THR A 16 -9.12 29.56 -10.19
N LEU A 17 -10.09 30.07 -10.96
CA LEU A 17 -11.19 29.45 -11.73
C LEU A 17 -10.93 28.92 -13.17
N LEU A 18 -11.85 28.01 -13.60
CA LEU A 18 -12.46 27.65 -14.92
C LEU A 18 -11.55 27.44 -16.16
N SER A 19 -11.80 26.52 -17.11
CA SER A 19 -13.04 26.08 -17.80
C SER A 19 -12.90 24.68 -18.48
N ALA A 20 -14.03 24.04 -18.83
CA ALA A 20 -14.12 22.69 -19.45
C ALA A 20 -14.15 22.68 -21.00
N PRO A 21 -13.90 21.51 -21.63
CA PRO A 21 -14.77 21.07 -22.72
C PRO A 21 -15.34 19.65 -22.52
N ILE A 22 -16.47 19.44 -23.20
CA ILE A 22 -17.46 18.36 -23.06
C ILE A 22 -17.15 17.19 -24.01
N PHE A 23 -17.33 15.93 -23.58
CA PHE A 23 -17.70 14.80 -24.46
C PHE A 23 -18.60 13.76 -23.75
N SER A 24 -19.38 13.06 -24.60
CA SER A 24 -20.70 12.44 -24.38
C SER A 24 -20.73 11.06 -23.70
N THR A 25 -21.88 10.73 -23.11
CA THR A 25 -22.18 9.62 -22.19
C THR A 25 -22.56 8.29 -22.84
N SER A 26 -22.29 7.20 -22.12
CA SER A 26 -23.17 6.02 -22.01
C SER A 26 -23.75 6.03 -20.57
N ASN A 27 -25.06 5.85 -20.42
CA ASN A 27 -25.86 6.44 -19.33
C ASN A 27 -25.71 5.85 -17.90
N ASP A 28 -24.72 5.02 -17.62
CA ASP A 28 -24.28 4.75 -16.23
C ASP A 28 -22.74 4.70 -16.06
N GLY A 29 -21.96 4.91 -17.13
CA GLY A 29 -20.50 5.09 -17.06
C GLY A 29 -19.69 3.89 -16.55
N LEU A 30 -20.28 2.69 -16.46
CA LEU A 30 -19.60 1.51 -15.93
C LEU A 30 -19.12 0.58 -17.06
N ILE A 31 -17.80 0.42 -17.18
CA ILE A 31 -17.23 -0.74 -17.88
C ILE A 31 -17.29 -1.92 -16.93
N ARG A 32 -18.21 -2.87 -17.19
CA ARG A 32 -18.36 -4.09 -16.41
C ARG A 32 -17.66 -5.23 -17.13
N ILE A 33 -16.67 -5.83 -16.49
CA ILE A 33 -16.06 -7.09 -16.92
C ILE A 33 -16.94 -8.23 -16.36
N ASN A 34 -17.28 -9.22 -17.18
CA ASN A 34 -18.06 -10.38 -16.72
C ASN A 34 -17.21 -11.25 -15.77
N LEU A 35 -17.63 -11.35 -14.50
CA LEU A 35 -17.01 -12.21 -13.49
C LEU A 35 -17.66 -13.61 -13.52
N LYS A 36 -16.86 -14.66 -13.67
CA LYS A 36 -17.27 -16.02 -13.26
C LYS A 36 -17.11 -16.11 -11.75
N LYS A 37 -18.22 -16.19 -11.02
CA LYS A 37 -18.21 -16.52 -9.59
C LYS A 37 -17.85 -17.99 -9.42
N LEU A 38 -16.68 -18.28 -8.87
CA LEU A 38 -16.40 -19.58 -8.26
C LEU A 38 -16.83 -19.51 -6.79
N LYS A 39 -17.61 -20.50 -6.35
CA LYS A 39 -17.95 -20.67 -4.94
C LYS A 39 -16.66 -21.06 -4.20
N PHE A 40 -16.27 -20.26 -3.22
CA PHE A 40 -15.20 -20.61 -2.30
C PHE A 40 -15.80 -21.42 -1.15
N ASP A 41 -15.19 -22.55 -0.83
CA ASP A 41 -15.62 -23.42 0.27
C ASP A 41 -15.20 -22.77 1.60
N GLU A 42 -16.15 -22.54 2.50
CA GLU A 42 -16.01 -21.70 3.71
C GLU A 42 -15.25 -22.36 4.87
N ASN A 43 -14.47 -23.43 4.65
CA ASN A 43 -13.98 -24.28 5.74
C ASN A 43 -12.49 -24.60 5.69
N VAL A 44 -11.60 -23.60 5.64
CA VAL A 44 -10.25 -23.66 6.26
C VAL A 44 -9.76 -22.23 6.54
N VAL A 45 -10.00 -21.69 7.74
CA VAL A 45 -9.21 -20.55 8.24
C VAL A 45 -8.12 -21.17 9.11
N ASP A 46 -6.97 -21.46 8.51
CA ASP A 46 -5.77 -21.78 9.29
C ASP A 46 -5.37 -20.49 10.01
N HIS A 47 -5.40 -20.50 11.35
CA HIS A 47 -4.94 -19.37 12.13
C HIS A 47 -3.42 -19.33 12.05
N GLN A 48 -2.91 -18.55 11.11
CA GLN A 48 -1.49 -18.43 10.89
C GLN A 48 -0.82 -17.71 12.07
N GLU A 49 0.21 -18.34 12.65
CA GLU A 49 0.90 -17.83 13.83
C GLU A 49 1.60 -16.49 13.54
N SER A 50 2.25 -16.40 12.39
CA SER A 50 2.85 -15.18 11.84
C SER A 50 3.09 -15.36 10.34
N SER A 51 3.11 -14.27 9.58
CA SER A 51 3.50 -14.27 8.17
C SER A 51 4.80 -13.52 7.96
N ILE A 52 5.75 -14.17 7.29
CA ILE A 52 7.09 -13.67 7.04
C ILE A 52 7.20 -13.26 5.57
N ILE A 53 7.67 -12.04 5.33
CA ILE A 53 7.86 -11.52 3.99
C ILE A 53 9.32 -11.07 3.83
N PRO A 54 10.09 -11.70 2.93
CA PRO A 54 11.45 -11.26 2.66
C PRO A 54 11.44 -9.91 1.93
N LEU A 55 12.41 -9.06 2.29
CA LEU A 55 12.61 -7.76 1.67
C LEU A 55 13.87 -7.78 0.81
N ASN A 56 13.78 -7.15 -0.36
CA ASN A 56 14.93 -6.81 -1.17
C ASN A 56 15.53 -5.49 -0.69
N ASN A 57 16.85 -5.38 -0.63
CA ASN A 57 17.56 -4.13 -0.33
C ASN A 57 18.22 -3.59 -1.60
N PHE A 58 17.88 -2.36 -1.99
CA PHE A 58 18.55 -1.65 -3.07
C PHE A 58 19.40 -0.51 -2.51
N MET A 59 20.72 -0.69 -2.57
CA MET A 59 21.76 0.29 -2.17
C MET A 59 21.56 0.86 -0.76
N ASP A 60 20.99 0.09 0.16
CA ASP A 60 20.75 0.51 1.54
C ASP A 60 19.77 1.70 1.68
N THR A 61 19.02 1.98 0.60
CA THR A 61 18.11 3.12 0.44
C THR A 61 16.65 2.73 0.19
N GLN A 62 16.38 1.50 -0.26
CA GLN A 62 15.03 1.02 -0.55
C GLN A 62 14.88 -0.43 -0.09
N TYR A 63 13.87 -0.69 0.75
CA TYR A 63 13.47 -2.03 1.16
C TYR A 63 12.05 -2.31 0.66
N PHE A 64 11.89 -3.34 -0.16
CA PHE A 64 10.59 -3.67 -0.75
C PHE A 64 10.36 -5.18 -0.79
N GLY A 65 9.10 -5.58 -0.60
CA GLY A 65 8.64 -6.96 -0.76
C GLY A 65 7.53 -7.04 -1.80
N GLU A 66 6.98 -8.24 -1.98
CA GLU A 66 5.94 -8.50 -2.96
C GLU A 66 4.56 -8.67 -2.31
N ILE A 67 3.54 -8.13 -2.96
CA ILE A 67 2.12 -8.36 -2.63
C ILE A 67 1.36 -8.81 -3.88
N GLY A 68 0.21 -9.47 -3.70
CA GLY A 68 -0.74 -9.77 -4.77
C GLY A 68 -2.02 -8.97 -4.64
N ILE A 69 -2.63 -8.52 -5.75
CA ILE A 69 -3.95 -7.89 -5.75
C ILE A 69 -4.88 -8.57 -6.77
N GLY A 70 -6.10 -8.87 -6.34
CA GLY A 70 -7.17 -9.43 -7.16
C GLY A 70 -7.11 -10.93 -7.39
N THR A 71 -7.93 -11.43 -8.31
CA THR A 71 -8.03 -12.86 -8.64
C THR A 71 -8.08 -13.08 -10.16
N PRO A 72 -7.08 -13.73 -10.79
CA PRO A 72 -5.85 -14.25 -10.18
C PRO A 72 -4.95 -13.10 -9.63
N PRO A 73 -4.09 -13.37 -8.63
CA PRO A 73 -3.26 -12.35 -8.02
C PRO A 73 -2.30 -11.69 -9.01
N GLN A 74 -2.38 -10.37 -9.13
CA GLN A 74 -1.41 -9.55 -9.85
C GLN A 74 -0.33 -9.09 -8.86
N LYS A 75 0.94 -9.42 -9.14
CA LYS A 75 2.05 -9.16 -8.20
C LYS A 75 2.61 -7.74 -8.37
N PHE A 76 2.87 -7.08 -7.25
CA PHE A 76 3.46 -5.73 -7.17
C PHE A 76 4.58 -5.71 -6.13
N LYS A 77 5.64 -4.97 -6.42
CA LYS A 77 6.71 -4.67 -5.46
C LYS A 77 6.35 -3.42 -4.68
N VAL A 78 6.33 -3.50 -3.36
CA VAL A 78 5.91 -2.38 -2.52
C VAL A 78 6.91 -2.10 -1.40
N ILE A 79 7.08 -0.81 -1.09
CA ILE A 79 7.73 -0.39 0.14
C ILE A 79 6.74 -0.51 1.29
N PHE A 80 7.14 -1.17 2.38
CA PHE A 80 6.39 -1.20 3.63
C PHE A 80 6.70 0.05 4.45
N ASP A 81 5.79 1.03 4.42
CA ASP A 81 6.04 2.39 4.91
C ASP A 81 5.27 2.69 6.19
N THR A 82 5.98 2.86 7.30
CA THR A 82 5.40 3.24 8.60
C THR A 82 5.05 4.74 8.69
N GLY A 83 5.49 5.54 7.72
CA GLY A 83 5.22 6.98 7.61
C GLY A 83 3.93 7.33 6.88
N SER A 84 3.26 6.37 6.24
CA SER A 84 1.98 6.56 5.53
C SER A 84 1.00 5.42 5.82
N ALA A 85 -0.29 5.60 5.54
CA ALA A 85 -1.35 4.65 5.93
C ALA A 85 -2.13 4.04 4.77
N ASN A 86 -1.92 4.49 3.54
CA ASN A 86 -2.63 3.96 2.36
C ASN A 86 -1.78 2.93 1.63
N LEU A 87 -2.43 1.87 1.14
CA LEU A 87 -1.91 1.07 0.04
C LEU A 87 -2.18 1.81 -1.27
N TRP A 88 -1.17 1.93 -2.13
CA TRP A 88 -1.36 2.43 -3.49
C TRP A 88 -0.47 1.69 -4.48
N ILE A 89 -1.01 1.49 -5.69
CA ILE A 89 -0.33 0.86 -6.82
C ILE A 89 -0.61 1.62 -8.14
N PRO A 90 0.22 1.49 -9.18
CA PRO A 90 -0.04 2.08 -10.48
C PRO A 90 -1.30 1.47 -11.12
N SER A 91 -2.18 2.31 -11.65
CA SER A 91 -3.34 1.86 -12.42
C SER A 91 -2.94 1.52 -13.86
N SER A 92 -3.60 0.54 -14.46
CA SER A 92 -3.52 0.30 -15.91
C SER A 92 -4.02 1.49 -16.75
N LYS A 93 -4.79 2.40 -16.15
CA LYS A 93 -5.26 3.65 -16.75
C LYS A 93 -4.26 4.80 -16.63
N CYS A 94 -3.09 4.59 -16.03
CA CYS A 94 -2.07 5.60 -15.90
C CYS A 94 -1.42 5.86 -17.27
N THR A 95 -1.78 6.97 -17.92
CA THR A 95 -1.25 7.33 -19.25
C THR A 95 0.03 8.15 -19.19
N SER A 96 0.45 8.60 -18.00
CA SER A 96 1.63 9.45 -17.79
C SER A 96 2.86 8.69 -17.28
N VAL A 97 2.85 7.35 -17.34
CA VAL A 97 3.99 6.53 -16.92
C VAL A 97 5.14 6.75 -17.91
N ARG A 98 6.20 7.41 -17.45
CA ARG A 98 7.48 7.68 -18.17
C ARG A 98 7.49 8.82 -19.18
N SER A 99 7.17 10.05 -18.77
CA SER A 99 7.78 11.22 -19.44
C SER A 99 8.94 11.74 -18.59
N PRO A 100 10.20 11.71 -19.08
CA PRO A 100 11.38 12.19 -18.33
C PRO A 100 11.40 13.73 -18.19
N THR A 101 10.41 14.43 -18.73
CA THR A 101 10.35 15.89 -18.83
C THR A 101 9.43 16.51 -17.78
N ALA A 102 9.75 16.31 -16.50
CA ALA A 102 9.29 17.19 -15.43
C ALA A 102 10.25 17.08 -14.23
N MET A 103 11.47 17.61 -14.38
CA MET A 103 12.38 17.82 -13.26
C MET A 103 11.87 19.00 -12.42
N ASN A 104 11.17 18.69 -11.33
CA ASN A 104 11.14 19.54 -10.15
C ASN A 104 11.46 18.63 -8.95
N TYR A 105 12.70 18.75 -8.47
CA TYR A 105 13.20 18.04 -7.30
C TYR A 105 12.57 18.62 -6.04
N THR A 106 11.64 17.88 -5.41
CA THR A 106 11.50 17.67 -3.94
C THR A 106 10.10 17.19 -3.53
N ASN A 107 9.06 17.34 -4.36
CA ASN A 107 7.70 16.96 -3.97
C ASN A 107 7.06 16.01 -4.98
N GLY A 108 6.99 14.72 -4.60
CA GLY A 108 6.18 13.74 -5.31
C GLY A 108 4.69 13.97 -5.04
N SER A 109 3.83 13.82 -6.06
CA SER A 109 2.38 13.77 -5.84
C SER A 109 1.79 12.65 -6.68
N ILE A 110 0.92 11.86 -6.06
CA ILE A 110 0.13 10.85 -6.74
C ILE A 110 -1.33 11.29 -6.73
N SER A 111 -2.03 11.00 -7.82
CA SER A 111 -3.48 11.15 -7.89
C SER A 111 -4.08 9.93 -8.58
N GLY A 112 -5.27 9.57 -8.13
CA GLY A 112 -5.87 8.29 -8.47
C GLY A 112 -7.29 8.22 -7.95
N TYR A 113 -7.84 7.01 -7.96
CA TYR A 113 -9.16 6.72 -7.39
C TYR A 113 -9.08 5.55 -6.42
N MET A 114 -10.03 5.52 -5.48
CA MET A 114 -10.16 4.41 -4.54
C MET A 114 -10.76 3.19 -5.24
N SER A 115 -10.15 2.04 -5.00
CA SER A 115 -10.60 0.73 -5.44
C SER A 115 -10.62 -0.23 -4.26
N LYS A 116 -11.25 -1.39 -4.46
CA LYS A 116 -11.39 -2.43 -3.44
C LYS A 116 -11.21 -3.80 -4.07
N ASP A 117 -10.35 -4.63 -3.51
CA ASP A 117 -10.12 -6.00 -3.96
C ASP A 117 -9.51 -6.84 -2.83
N ILE A 118 -9.17 -8.09 -3.15
CA ILE A 118 -8.35 -8.97 -2.29
C ILE A 118 -6.89 -8.54 -2.38
N VAL A 119 -6.22 -8.45 -1.24
CA VAL A 119 -4.77 -8.22 -1.14
C VAL A 119 -4.11 -9.42 -0.47
N GLU A 120 -3.14 -10.03 -1.14
CA GLU A 120 -2.28 -11.08 -0.60
C GLU A 120 -0.94 -10.46 -0.14
N VAL A 121 -0.53 -10.72 1.10
CA VAL A 121 0.78 -10.32 1.62
C VAL A 121 1.39 -11.47 2.42
N GLY A 122 2.50 -12.01 1.94
CA GLY A 122 2.96 -13.33 2.38
C GLY A 122 1.87 -14.37 2.11
N ASP A 123 1.45 -15.05 3.17
CA ASP A 123 0.37 -16.05 3.14
C ASP A 123 -0.98 -15.47 3.59
N LEU A 124 -1.02 -14.18 3.99
CA LEU A 124 -2.23 -13.54 4.47
C LEU A 124 -3.09 -13.06 3.30
N VAL A 125 -4.37 -13.45 3.30
CA VAL A 125 -5.37 -13.03 2.32
C VAL A 125 -6.34 -12.03 2.95
N VAL A 126 -6.17 -10.75 2.61
CA VAL A 126 -6.97 -9.63 3.13
C VAL A 126 -8.10 -9.30 2.16
N ASN A 127 -9.31 -9.73 2.50
CA ASN A 127 -10.50 -9.45 1.70
C ASN A 127 -10.96 -8.00 1.84
N ASN A 128 -11.62 -7.47 0.79
CA ASN A 128 -12.27 -6.16 0.79
C ASN A 128 -11.34 -4.98 1.15
N GLN A 129 -10.05 -5.09 0.83
CA GLN A 129 -9.06 -4.07 1.12
C GLN A 129 -9.23 -2.87 0.18
N GLU A 130 -9.34 -1.67 0.75
CA GLU A 130 -9.37 -0.41 0.00
C GLU A 130 -7.94 0.06 -0.33
N PHE A 131 -7.71 0.44 -1.57
CA PHE A 131 -6.41 0.95 -2.02
C PHE A 131 -6.57 2.01 -3.11
N ILE A 132 -5.52 2.78 -3.37
CA ILE A 132 -5.51 3.82 -4.39
C ILE A 132 -4.90 3.24 -5.68
N GLU A 133 -5.65 3.32 -6.77
CA GLU A 133 -5.14 3.12 -8.12
C GLU A 133 -4.61 4.45 -8.66
N VAL A 134 -3.29 4.58 -8.79
CA VAL A 134 -2.61 5.81 -9.23
C VAL A 134 -2.74 5.96 -10.74
N THR A 135 -3.38 7.03 -11.19
CA THR A 135 -3.56 7.37 -12.62
C THR A 135 -2.62 8.47 -13.09
N LYS A 136 -1.99 9.18 -12.15
CA LYS A 136 -0.97 10.19 -12.45
C LYS A 136 0.00 10.28 -11.27
N GLU A 137 1.27 10.28 -11.62
CA GLU A 137 2.38 10.40 -10.70
C GLU A 137 3.28 11.54 -11.18
N THR A 138 3.65 12.43 -10.26
CA THR A 138 4.60 13.51 -10.52
C THR A 138 5.78 13.37 -9.58
N GLY A 139 7.00 13.37 -10.09
CA GLY A 139 8.22 13.35 -9.29
C GLY A 139 9.24 12.32 -9.76
N VAL A 140 10.53 12.60 -9.54
CA VAL A 140 11.66 11.74 -9.97
C VAL A 140 11.86 10.51 -9.10
N THR A 141 11.40 10.54 -7.84
CA THR A 141 11.59 9.46 -6.85
C THR A 141 11.02 8.12 -7.32
N PHE A 142 9.92 8.15 -8.07
CA PHE A 142 9.21 6.96 -8.52
C PHE A 142 9.70 6.44 -9.88
N LEU A 143 10.37 7.29 -10.67
CA LEU A 143 10.92 6.90 -11.99
C LEU A 143 12.21 6.09 -11.87
N ALA A 144 12.95 6.22 -10.76
CA ALA A 144 14.22 5.54 -10.51
C ALA A 144 14.11 4.39 -9.47
N GLY A 145 12.95 4.22 -8.84
CA GLY A 145 12.70 3.17 -7.85
C GLY A 145 12.66 1.77 -8.45
N LYS A 146 12.94 0.75 -7.62
CA LYS A 146 12.78 -0.67 -7.97
C LYS A 146 11.44 -1.28 -7.49
N PHE A 147 10.57 -0.43 -6.94
CA PHE A 147 9.25 -0.75 -6.43
C PHE A 147 8.17 -0.13 -7.32
N ASP A 148 6.97 -0.71 -7.30
CA ASP A 148 5.79 -0.27 -8.04
C ASP A 148 4.88 0.63 -7.19
N GLY A 149 4.82 0.39 -5.87
CA GLY A 149 3.90 1.10 -4.97
C GLY A 149 4.33 1.18 -3.51
N ILE A 150 3.43 1.66 -2.66
CA ILE A 150 3.64 1.73 -1.20
C ILE A 150 2.52 0.97 -0.49
N PHE A 151 2.92 0.22 0.52
CA PHE A 151 2.06 -0.43 1.51
C PHE A 151 2.18 0.34 2.83
N GLY A 152 1.22 1.22 3.09
CA GLY A 152 1.18 2.00 4.33
C GLY A 152 0.90 1.16 5.58
N LEU A 153 1.72 1.36 6.62
CA LEU A 153 1.66 0.72 7.94
C LEU A 153 1.38 1.72 9.07
N GLY A 154 1.19 3.00 8.74
CA GLY A 154 0.76 4.04 9.65
C GLY A 154 -0.70 3.90 10.07
N PHE A 155 -1.13 4.74 11.01
CA PHE A 155 -2.47 4.64 11.56
C PHE A 155 -3.54 5.24 10.62
N LYS A 156 -4.78 4.76 10.75
CA LYS A 156 -5.92 5.23 9.95
C LYS A 156 -6.13 6.75 9.99
N GLU A 157 -5.75 7.44 11.06
CA GLU A 157 -5.92 8.89 11.24
C GLU A 157 -5.25 9.72 10.13
N ILE A 158 -4.18 9.20 9.51
CA ILE A 158 -3.49 9.85 8.38
C ILE A 158 -3.86 9.23 7.02
N SER A 159 -4.80 8.28 7.01
CA SER A 159 -5.26 7.63 5.79
C SER A 159 -6.12 8.56 4.96
N VAL A 160 -5.69 8.73 3.72
CA VAL A 160 -6.44 9.39 2.68
C VAL A 160 -7.79 8.69 2.48
N GLY A 161 -8.87 9.48 2.43
CA GLY A 161 -10.22 8.97 2.23
C GLY A 161 -10.79 8.20 3.44
N ASN A 162 -10.12 8.24 4.59
CA ASN A 162 -10.48 7.45 5.78
C ASN A 162 -10.51 5.93 5.51
N ALA A 163 -9.73 5.48 4.50
CA ALA A 163 -9.60 4.07 4.14
C ALA A 163 -8.93 3.31 5.27
N VAL A 164 -9.39 2.09 5.54
CA VAL A 164 -8.80 1.24 6.58
C VAL A 164 -7.46 0.68 6.06
N PRO A 165 -6.32 0.92 6.75
CA PRO A 165 -5.03 0.39 6.35
C PRO A 165 -5.03 -1.15 6.30
N VAL A 166 -4.10 -1.73 5.54
CA VAL A 166 -4.04 -3.19 5.38
C VAL A 166 -3.76 -3.88 6.71
N TRP A 167 -2.87 -3.30 7.53
CA TRP A 167 -2.57 -3.81 8.87
C TRP A 167 -3.81 -3.86 9.77
N ASP A 168 -4.61 -2.80 9.79
CA ASP A 168 -5.87 -2.77 10.53
C ASP A 168 -6.81 -3.89 10.07
N ASN A 169 -6.94 -4.15 8.77
CA ASN A 169 -7.77 -5.24 8.26
C ASN A 169 -7.20 -6.63 8.60
N ILE A 170 -5.88 -6.82 8.60
CA ILE A 170 -5.22 -8.05 9.07
C ILE A 170 -5.63 -8.34 10.53
N VAL A 171 -5.57 -7.33 11.39
CA VAL A 171 -5.94 -7.46 12.81
C VAL A 171 -7.45 -7.67 12.98
N ASN A 172 -8.28 -6.90 12.27
CA ASN A 172 -9.73 -6.93 12.38
C ASN A 172 -10.33 -8.25 11.85
N HIS A 173 -9.70 -8.85 10.84
CA HIS A 173 -10.10 -10.15 10.30
C HIS A 173 -9.45 -11.33 11.02
N HIS A 174 -8.69 -11.09 12.09
CA HIS A 174 -8.04 -12.12 12.91
C HIS A 174 -7.11 -13.06 12.12
N LEU A 175 -6.39 -12.48 11.14
CA LEU A 175 -5.45 -13.23 10.29
C LEU A 175 -4.09 -13.48 10.95
N VAL A 176 -3.84 -12.86 12.11
CA VAL A 176 -2.62 -13.02 12.89
C VAL A 176 -2.95 -13.19 14.37
N LYS A 177 -2.09 -13.92 15.08
CA LYS A 177 -2.22 -14.18 16.52
C LYS A 177 -1.85 -12.95 17.35
N ASP A 178 -0.63 -12.43 17.19
CA ASP A 178 -0.18 -11.26 17.92
C ASP A 178 -0.46 -9.97 17.12
N ARG A 179 -0.93 -8.93 17.81
CA ARG A 179 -1.28 -7.65 17.19
C ARG A 179 -0.05 -6.74 17.07
N LEU A 180 1.00 -7.25 16.43
CA LEU A 180 2.22 -6.52 16.14
C LEU A 180 2.80 -6.93 14.77
N PHE A 181 3.65 -6.08 14.23
CA PHE A 181 4.56 -6.44 13.15
C PHE A 181 5.97 -6.00 13.52
N SER A 182 6.98 -6.64 12.94
CA SER A 182 8.39 -6.26 13.12
C SER A 182 9.13 -6.17 11.82
N LEU A 183 10.17 -5.32 11.82
CA LEU A 183 11.04 -5.07 10.69
C LEU A 183 12.48 -5.41 11.09
N TRP A 184 13.13 -6.24 10.29
CA TRP A 184 14.58 -6.38 10.27
C TRP A 184 15.08 -5.86 8.92
N LEU A 185 16.00 -4.90 8.95
CA LEU A 185 16.54 -4.28 7.74
C LEU A 185 18.05 -4.57 7.68
N ASN A 186 18.47 -5.38 6.71
CA ASN A 186 19.88 -5.68 6.53
C ASN A 186 20.60 -4.46 5.94
N ARG A 187 21.65 -4.00 6.61
CA ARG A 187 22.47 -2.84 6.19
C ARG A 187 23.70 -3.24 5.37
N GLN A 188 23.96 -4.54 5.22
CA GLN A 188 25.07 -5.07 4.43
C GLN A 188 24.56 -5.36 3.03
N SER A 189 24.79 -4.43 2.11
CA SER A 189 24.17 -4.39 0.78
C SER A 189 24.78 -5.35 -0.26
N GLU A 190 25.84 -6.09 0.09
CA GLU A 190 26.71 -6.68 -0.93
C GLU A 190 26.45 -8.13 -1.32
N ASP A 191 25.78 -9.00 -0.55
CA ASP A 191 25.41 -10.38 -1.02
C ASP A 191 24.47 -11.16 -0.06
N GLY A 192 23.38 -10.57 0.45
CA GLY A 192 22.49 -11.25 1.41
C GLY A 192 21.01 -10.86 1.34
N GLU A 193 20.18 -11.51 2.16
CA GLU A 193 18.77 -11.16 2.37
C GLU A 193 18.67 -9.66 2.69
N GLY A 194 17.81 -8.93 1.97
CA GLY A 194 17.72 -7.48 2.13
C GLY A 194 17.07 -7.08 3.46
N GLY A 195 16.16 -7.90 3.97
CA GLY A 195 15.49 -7.68 5.24
C GLY A 195 14.29 -8.60 5.37
N GLU A 196 13.50 -8.37 6.40
CA GLU A 196 12.31 -9.14 6.71
C GLU A 196 11.26 -8.23 7.35
N ILE A 197 10.00 -8.38 6.94
CA ILE A 197 8.85 -7.95 7.73
C ILE A 197 8.07 -9.17 8.20
N VAL A 198 7.72 -9.19 9.48
CA VAL A 198 6.89 -10.23 10.10
C VAL A 198 5.59 -9.59 10.54
N PHE A 199 4.45 -10.06 10.01
CA PHE A 199 3.14 -9.75 10.56
C PHE A 199 2.73 -10.82 11.56
N GLY A 200 2.32 -10.42 12.76
CA GLY A 200 1.86 -11.36 13.78
C GLY A 200 2.95 -11.90 14.70
N GLY A 201 4.18 -11.40 14.63
CA GLY A 201 5.27 -11.96 15.43
C GLY A 201 6.60 -11.21 15.29
N LEU A 202 7.63 -11.81 15.86
CA LEU A 202 9.03 -11.39 15.83
C LEU A 202 9.87 -12.61 15.39
N ASP A 203 10.90 -12.44 14.56
CA ASP A 203 11.91 -13.51 14.36
C ASP A 203 13.07 -13.34 15.38
N PRO A 204 13.26 -14.27 16.34
CA PRO A 204 14.34 -14.24 17.31
C PRO A 204 15.75 -14.26 16.73
N LYS A 205 15.94 -14.64 15.46
CA LYS A 205 17.24 -14.62 14.79
C LYS A 205 17.75 -13.20 14.55
N HIS A 206 16.85 -12.22 14.49
CA HIS A 206 17.16 -10.86 14.06
C HIS A 206 17.40 -9.87 15.21
N TYR A 207 17.37 -10.31 16.47
CA TYR A 207 17.69 -9.46 17.61
C TYR A 207 18.41 -10.23 18.73
N LYS A 208 19.05 -9.48 19.64
CA LYS A 208 19.67 -10.01 20.86
C LYS A 208 19.16 -9.24 22.07
N GLY A 209 18.97 -9.94 23.18
CA GLY A 209 18.47 -9.33 24.41
C GLY A 209 16.97 -9.02 24.36
N LYS A 210 16.54 -7.98 25.09
CA LYS A 210 15.13 -7.59 25.23
C LYS A 210 14.86 -6.29 24.49
N HIS A 211 13.68 -6.18 23.88
CA HIS A 211 13.17 -4.94 23.32
C HIS A 211 12.87 -3.92 24.41
N THR A 212 13.13 -2.64 24.12
CA THR A 212 12.67 -1.52 24.92
C THR A 212 11.43 -0.93 24.26
N TYR A 213 10.32 -0.87 24.98
CA TYR A 213 9.06 -0.35 24.46
C TYR A 213 8.82 1.07 24.95
N VAL A 214 8.41 1.94 24.02
CA VAL A 214 7.99 3.31 24.31
C VAL A 214 6.56 3.48 23.79
N ALA A 215 5.71 4.10 24.58
CA ALA A 215 4.32 4.34 24.20
C ALA A 215 4.23 5.35 23.06
N VAL A 216 3.32 5.09 22.12
CA VAL A 216 2.98 6.05 21.05
C VAL A 216 2.32 7.27 21.66
N LYS A 217 2.82 8.48 21.35
CA LYS A 217 2.30 9.75 21.88
C LYS A 217 1.00 10.20 21.20
N GLN A 218 0.93 10.04 19.88
CA GLN A 218 -0.21 10.48 19.09
C GLN A 218 -0.48 9.47 17.97
N LYS A 219 -1.73 9.00 17.88
CA LYS A 219 -2.14 8.13 16.78
C LYS A 219 -2.20 8.91 15.47
N GLY A 220 -1.59 8.35 14.45
CA GLY A 220 -1.36 8.94 13.13
C GLY A 220 -0.04 8.39 12.59
N TYR A 221 1.05 8.81 13.22
CA TYR A 221 2.39 8.28 12.97
C TYR A 221 2.82 7.35 14.11
N TRP A 222 3.81 6.50 13.86
CA TRP A 222 4.53 5.76 14.90
C TRP A 222 5.47 6.69 15.68
N GLN A 223 4.90 7.68 16.35
CA GLN A 223 5.60 8.76 17.06
C GLN A 223 5.73 8.44 18.55
N VAL A 224 6.96 8.48 19.06
CA VAL A 224 7.33 8.18 20.46
C VAL A 224 7.84 9.40 21.24
#